data_AF-A0A948Q625-F1
#
_entry.id   AF-A0A948Q625-F1
#
_cell.length_a   1.000
_cell.length_b   1.000
_cell.length_c   1.000
_cell.angle_alpha   90.00
_cell.angle_beta   90.00
_cell.angle_gamma   90.00
#
_symmetry.space_group_name_H-M   'P 1'
#
loop_
_entity.id
_entity.type
_entity.pdbx_description
1 polymer ?
#
loop_
_entity_poly.entity_id
_entity_poly.type
_entity_poly.pdbx_seq_one_letter_code
_entity_poly.pdbx_strand_id
1 'polypeptide(L)'
;MPGKIRICFVSMEVYPNLRPGVSEEAGGAGFQLVEIARGLRDRGHRVSFVVGDYGQPFREEIDGFEVLRANKVAYDKSVTRGLTNLWRLLRAMQAAGARHYV
;
A
#
# COMPACT_ATOMS: atom_id res chain seq x y z
N MET A 1 -6.24 26.60 -1.28
CA MET A 1 -5.31 25.95 -0.32
C MET A 1 -4.18 25.31 -1.12
N PRO A 2 -2.91 25.36 -0.67
CA PRO A 2 -1.81 24.74 -1.40
C PRO A 2 -2.19 23.30 -1.76
N GLY A 3 -2.04 22.97 -3.04
CA GLY A 3 -2.86 22.00 -3.75
C GLY A 3 -2.90 20.60 -3.13
N LYS A 4 -4.09 19.98 -3.14
CA LYS A 4 -4.31 18.57 -2.81
C LYS A 4 -3.28 17.71 -3.55
N ILE A 5 -2.35 17.09 -2.80
CA ILE A 5 -1.32 16.19 -3.34
C ILE A 5 -1.77 14.72 -3.34
N ARG A 6 -1.07 13.90 -4.14
CA ARG A 6 -1.19 12.44 -4.18
C ARG A 6 -0.11 11.80 -3.33
N ILE A 7 -0.50 11.00 -2.35
CA ILE A 7 0.36 10.34 -1.36
C ILE A 7 0.16 8.82 -1.50
N CYS A 8 1.25 8.06 -1.46
CA CYS A 8 1.21 6.60 -1.48
C CYS A 8 1.98 6.06 -0.27
N PHE A 9 1.29 5.35 0.62
CA PHE A 9 1.95 4.59 1.66
C PHE A 9 2.45 3.26 1.10
N VAL A 10 3.72 2.95 1.27
CA VAL A 10 4.32 1.68 0.84
C VAL A 10 4.54 0.83 2.08
N SER A 11 3.57 -0.02 2.39
CA SER A 11 3.65 -0.92 3.54
C SER A 11 3.13 -2.28 3.15
N MET A 12 4.03 -3.27 3.13
CA MET A 12 3.65 -4.59 2.68
C MET A 12 2.69 -5.29 3.64
N GLU A 13 2.67 -4.90 4.91
CA GLU A 13 1.95 -5.58 6.00
C GLU A 13 0.61 -4.91 6.36
N VAL A 14 0.26 -3.76 5.76
CA VAL A 14 -0.94 -3.00 6.17
C VAL A 14 -2.25 -3.52 5.57
N TYR A 15 -2.19 -4.44 4.60
CA TYR A 15 -3.41 -4.93 3.94
C TYR A 15 -4.43 -5.55 4.92
N PRO A 16 -4.03 -6.36 5.93
CA PRO A 16 -4.96 -6.88 6.93
C PRO A 16 -5.60 -5.81 7.82
N ASN A 17 -4.94 -4.66 8.01
CA ASN A 17 -5.53 -3.51 8.71
C ASN A 17 -6.57 -2.77 7.86
N LEU A 18 -6.35 -2.70 6.55
CA LEU A 18 -7.32 -2.15 5.59
C LEU A 18 -8.51 -3.09 5.39
N ARG A 19 -8.25 -4.41 5.38
CA ARG A 19 -9.25 -5.47 5.20
C ARG A 19 -9.18 -6.49 6.32
N PRO A 20 -9.84 -6.24 7.46
CA PRO A 20 -9.84 -7.16 8.59
C PRO A 20 -10.32 -8.57 8.19
N GLY A 21 -9.67 -9.59 8.76
CA GLY A 21 -10.04 -11.00 8.56
C GLY A 21 -9.31 -11.73 7.42
N VAL A 22 -8.44 -11.06 6.65
CA VAL A 22 -7.64 -11.70 5.58
C VAL A 22 -6.32 -12.32 6.07
N SER A 23 -5.82 -11.89 7.23
CA SER A 23 -4.62 -12.43 7.90
C SER A 23 -4.62 -12.00 9.37
N GLU A 24 -3.92 -12.76 10.23
CA GLU A 24 -3.73 -12.43 11.65
C GLU A 24 -2.67 -11.32 11.86
N GLU A 25 -1.95 -10.92 10.82
CA GLU A 25 -0.85 -9.92 10.85
C GLU A 25 -1.33 -8.47 11.09
N ALA A 26 -2.62 -8.22 11.32
CA ALA A 26 -3.13 -6.88 11.59
C ALA A 26 -2.61 -6.34 12.94
N GLY A 27 -1.62 -5.44 12.88
CA GLY A 27 -0.93 -4.89 14.05
C GLY A 27 -1.22 -3.41 14.31
N GLY A 28 -0.86 -2.92 15.50
CA GLY A 28 -1.08 -1.52 15.92
C GLY A 28 -0.39 -0.48 15.02
N ALA A 29 0.80 -0.79 14.49
CA ALA A 29 1.49 0.08 13.54
C ALA A 29 0.69 0.27 12.23
N GLY A 30 0.07 -0.80 11.73
CA GLY A 30 -0.81 -0.74 10.57
C GLY A 30 -2.08 0.06 10.84
N PHE A 31 -2.69 -0.09 12.03
CA PHE A 31 -3.83 0.73 12.44
C PHE A 31 -3.49 2.22 12.46
N GLN A 32 -2.36 2.59 13.06
CA GLN A 32 -1.90 3.98 13.08
C GLN A 32 -1.70 4.53 11.66
N LEU A 33 -1.11 3.73 10.77
CA LEU A 33 -0.89 4.14 9.37
C LEU A 33 -2.22 4.39 8.64
N VAL A 34 -3.22 3.52 8.84
CA VAL A 34 -4.55 3.67 8.26
C VAL A 34 -5.26 4.92 8.80
N GLU A 35 -5.16 5.21 10.10
CA GLU A 35 -5.75 6.43 10.69
C GLU A 35 -5.10 7.72 10.15
N ILE A 36 -3.78 7.73 9.97
CA ILE A 36 -3.08 8.86 9.33
C ILE A 36 -3.57 9.03 7.89
N ALA A 37 -3.70 7.93 7.14
CA ALA A 37 -4.21 7.96 5.77
C ALA A 37 -5.64 8.50 5.69
N ARG A 38 -6.52 8.11 6.61
CA ARG A 38 -7.89 8.65 6.75
C ARG A 38 -7.86 10.14 6.99
N GLY A 39 -7.07 10.59 7.97
CA GLY A 39 -6.91 12.02 8.26
C GLY A 39 -6.40 12.84 7.07
N LEU A 40 -5.54 12.28 6.23
CA LEU A 40 -5.06 12.93 5.00
C LEU A 40 -6.14 12.96 3.91
N ARG A 41 -6.83 11.85 3.69
CA ARG A 41 -7.95 11.74 2.75
C ARG A 41 -9.06 12.73 3.10
N ASP A 42 -9.43 12.82 4.38
CA ASP A 42 -10.50 13.69 4.87
C ASP A 42 -10.14 15.18 4.74
N ARG A 43 -8.84 15.51 4.74
CA ARG A 43 -8.31 16.84 4.38
C ARG A 43 -8.28 17.09 2.86
N GLY A 44 -8.75 16.12 2.07
CA GLY A 44 -8.90 16.19 0.62
C GLY A 44 -7.68 15.73 -0.17
N HIS A 45 -6.68 15.13 0.47
CA HIS A 45 -5.56 14.51 -0.26
C HIS A 45 -6.01 13.22 -0.95
N ARG A 46 -5.36 12.87 -2.06
CA ARG A 46 -5.55 11.55 -2.66
C ARG A 46 -4.53 10.60 -2.04
N VAL A 47 -5.01 9.57 -1.38
CA VAL A 47 -4.18 8.61 -0.66
C VAL A 47 -4.34 7.23 -1.29
N SER A 48 -3.21 6.54 -1.45
CA SER A 48 -3.12 5.19 -1.99
C SER A 48 -2.18 4.36 -1.13
N PHE A 49 -2.26 3.04 -1.27
CA PHE A 49 -1.40 2.08 -0.61
C PHE A 49 -0.78 1.14 -1.63
N VAL A 50 0.52 0.90 -1.51
CA VAL A 50 1.17 -0.26 -2.12
C VAL A 50 1.42 -1.28 -1.02
N VAL A 51 0.86 -2.47 -1.19
CA VAL A 51 0.80 -3.51 -0.15
C VAL A 51 1.35 -4.84 -0.62
N GLY A 52 1.53 -5.75 0.33
CA GLY A 52 1.94 -7.11 0.06
C GLY A 52 0.88 -7.91 -0.69
N ASP A 53 1.29 -9.06 -1.22
CA ASP A 53 0.38 -9.99 -1.89
C ASP A 53 -0.28 -10.96 -0.89
N TYR A 54 -1.55 -10.69 -0.59
CA TYR A 54 -2.46 -11.48 0.24
C TYR A 54 -3.51 -12.22 -0.62
N GLY A 55 -3.29 -12.36 -1.93
CA GLY A 55 -4.23 -12.99 -2.86
C GLY A 55 -5.29 -12.05 -3.45
N GLN A 56 -5.21 -10.75 -3.18
CA GLN A 56 -6.11 -9.74 -3.69
C GLN A 56 -5.81 -9.35 -5.16
N PRO A 57 -6.74 -8.69 -5.87
CA PRO A 57 -6.50 -8.16 -7.22
C PRO A 57 -5.32 -7.18 -7.26
N PHE A 58 -4.78 -6.89 -8.45
CA PHE A 58 -3.69 -5.91 -8.59
C PHE A 58 -4.07 -4.52 -8.08
N ARG A 59 -5.33 -4.11 -8.29
CA ARG A 59 -5.90 -2.84 -7.85
C ARG A 59 -7.24 -3.13 -7.18
N GLU A 60 -7.45 -2.59 -6.00
CA GLU A 60 -8.69 -2.68 -5.24
C GLU A 60 -8.96 -1.32 -4.58
N GLU A 61 -10.22 -0.97 -4.38
CA GLU A 61 -10.60 0.21 -3.60
C GLU A 61 -11.10 -0.23 -2.23
N ILE A 62 -10.52 0.29 -1.16
CA ILE A 62 -10.90 -0.02 0.22
C ILE A 62 -10.99 1.28 0.98
N ASP A 63 -12.16 1.59 1.55
CA ASP A 63 -12.36 2.81 2.36
C ASP A 63 -11.93 4.09 1.59
N GLY A 64 -12.27 4.17 0.29
CA GLY A 64 -11.89 5.29 -0.58
C GLY A 64 -10.38 5.43 -0.85
N PHE A 65 -9.58 4.44 -0.45
CA PHE A 65 -8.17 4.32 -0.80
C PHE A 65 -8.00 3.39 -1.98
N GLU A 66 -7.11 3.78 -2.89
CA GLU A 66 -6.60 2.86 -3.89
C GLU A 66 -5.52 1.98 -3.28
N VAL A 67 -5.69 0.66 -3.37
CA VAL A 67 -4.77 -0.34 -2.82
C VAL A 67 -4.18 -1.16 -3.96
N LEU A 68 -2.85 -1.15 -4.09
CA LEU A 68 -2.10 -1.77 -5.17
C LEU A 68 -1.23 -2.90 -4.62
N ARG A 69 -1.38 -4.08 -5.20
CA ARG A 69 -0.59 -5.25 -4.84
C ARG A 69 0.80 -5.19 -5.48
N ALA A 70 1.85 -5.32 -4.67
CA ALA A 70 3.23 -5.47 -5.12
C ALA A 70 3.71 -6.93 -5.03
N ASN A 71 4.17 -7.38 -3.85
CA ASN A 71 4.82 -8.69 -3.67
C ASN A 71 4.53 -9.32 -2.31
N LYS A 72 4.76 -10.63 -2.18
CA LYS A 72 4.79 -11.29 -0.87
C LYS A 72 5.96 -10.77 -0.03
N VAL A 73 5.70 -10.57 1.26
CA VAL A 73 6.71 -10.26 2.29
C VAL A 73 7.55 -11.52 2.55
N ALA A 74 8.45 -11.84 1.64
CA ALA A 74 9.39 -12.94 1.84
C ALA A 74 10.80 -12.45 1.48
N TYR A 75 11.68 -12.42 2.50
CA TYR A 75 13.10 -12.22 2.31
C TYR A 75 13.70 -13.52 1.75
N ASP A 76 13.96 -13.55 0.44
CA ASP A 76 14.52 -14.71 -0.26
C ASP A 76 15.85 -14.30 -0.90
N LYS A 77 16.89 -15.13 -0.74
CA LYS A 77 18.26 -14.90 -1.25
C LYS A 77 18.37 -15.04 -2.78
N SER A 78 17.29 -15.43 -3.45
CA SER A 78 17.25 -15.57 -4.91
C SER A 78 17.25 -14.22 -5.63
N VAL A 79 18.36 -13.91 -6.31
CA VAL A 79 18.55 -12.66 -7.08
C VAL A 79 17.47 -12.46 -8.16
N THR A 80 17.05 -13.53 -8.84
CA THR A 80 16.02 -13.45 -9.89
C THR A 80 14.64 -13.10 -9.35
N ARG A 81 14.29 -13.63 -8.16
CA ARG A 81 13.07 -13.24 -7.45
C ARG A 81 13.17 -11.83 -6.89
N GLY A 82 14.34 -11.42 -6.41
CA GLY A 82 14.61 -10.05 -5.99
C GLY A 82 14.33 -9.02 -7.09
N LEU A 83 14.84 -9.27 -8.30
CA LEU A 83 14.59 -8.42 -9.48
C LEU A 83 13.10 -8.38 -9.86
N THR A 84 12.44 -9.53 -9.86
CA THR A 84 11.00 -9.62 -10.15
C THR A 84 10.17 -8.85 -9.13
N ASN A 85 10.53 -8.97 -7.85
CA ASN A 85 9.88 -8.25 -6.76
C ASN A 85 10.10 -6.73 -6.92
N LEU A 86 11.34 -6.30 -7.17
CA LEU A 86 11.60 -4.89 -7.42
C LEU A 86 10.77 -4.34 -8.57
N TRP A 87 10.69 -5.07 -9.69
CA TRP A 87 9.88 -4.65 -10.83
C TRP A 87 8.39 -4.53 -10.49
N ARG A 88 7.82 -5.50 -9.76
CA ARG A 88 6.43 -5.46 -9.31
C ARG A 88 6.15 -4.30 -8.35
N LEU A 89 7.08 -4.00 -7.45
CA LEU A 89 7.00 -2.84 -6.56
C LEU A 89 7.02 -1.54 -7.38
N LEU A 90 7.98 -1.39 -8.28
CA LEU A 90 8.08 -0.22 -9.16
C LEU A 90 6.82 -0.03 -10.02
N ARG A 91 6.26 -1.12 -10.54
CA ARG A 91 5.00 -1.09 -11.29
C ARG A 91 3.82 -0.64 -10.42
N ALA A 92 3.73 -1.13 -9.18
CA ALA A 92 2.68 -0.72 -8.25
C ALA A 92 2.81 0.77 -7.87
N MET A 93 4.04 1.22 -7.58
CA MET A 93 4.33 2.63 -7.32
C MET A 93 4.00 3.51 -8.53
N GLN A 94 4.42 3.12 -9.74
CA GLN A 94 4.11 3.85 -10.96
C GLN A 94 2.59 3.95 -11.18
N ALA A 95 1.84 2.89 -10.91
CA ALA A 95 0.39 2.87 -11.02
C ALA A 95 -0.31 3.75 -9.96
N ALA A 96 0.26 3.87 -8.74
CA ALA A 96 -0.19 4.83 -7.74
C ALA A 96 -0.01 6.27 -8.22
N GLY A 97 1.07 6.54 -8.97
CA GLY A 97 1.35 7.85 -9.54
C GLY A 97 1.46 8.97 -8.49
N ALA A 98 1.85 8.63 -7.27
CA ALA A 98 1.94 9.56 -6.16
C ALA A 98 3.12 10.51 -6.32
N ARG A 99 2.97 11.72 -5.75
CA ARG A 99 4.06 12.70 -5.67
C ARG A 99 4.95 12.42 -4.45
N HIS A 100 4.35 11.87 -3.39
CA HIS A 100 5.04 11.52 -2.16
C HIS A 100 4.78 10.06 -1.84
N TYR A 101 5.86 9.30 -1.65
CA TYR A 101 5.81 7.92 -1.16
C TYR A 101 6.31 7.94 0.29
N VAL A 102 5.59 7.28 1.18
CA VAL A 102 5.86 7.22 2.63
C VAL A 102 5.93 5.77 3.06
#